data_AF-A0A484MFN9-F1
#
_entry.id   AF-A0A484MFN9-F1
#
_cell.length_a   1.000
_cell.length_b   1.000
_cell.length_c   1.000
_cell.angle_alpha   90.00
_cell.angle_beta   90.00
_cell.angle_gamma   90.00
#
_symmetry.space_group_name_H-M   'P 1'
#
loop_
_entity.id
_entity.type
_entity.pdbx_description
1 polymer ?
#
loop_
_entity_poly.entity_id
_entity_poly.type
_entity_poly.pdbx_seq_one_letter_code
_entity_poly.pdbx_strand_id
1 'polypeptide(L)'
;MLDDGRKLCMECLDSAIMDSNECQPLYIDIQEFYEGLNMRVEQKVPLLLVERQALNEAMDVEKYGHHHVPETRGLCLSEEQTVSTSGNPAIDMRAEPYRLTRHCEVTAILILYGLPRLLTGSILAHEMMHAWLRLRGYRTLSQDVEEGICQVMAHMWLESQIESLSCRNNSGSNSSSNYGGYERKLGDFFKHQIESDTSPVYGNGYRAGKMAVLKYGLQGTLEHIGMTGTFPY
;
A
#
# COMPACT_ATOMS: atom_id res chain seq x y z
N MET A 1 -9.97 25.26 2.08
CA MET A 1 -10.99 24.24 2.39
C MET A 1 -11.11 23.38 1.15
N LEU A 2 -11.02 22.07 1.28
CA LEU A 2 -11.16 21.15 0.16
C LEU A 2 -12.64 20.93 -0.16
N ASP A 3 -12.94 20.44 -1.35
CA ASP A 3 -14.31 20.28 -1.86
C ASP A 3 -15.11 19.28 -1.03
N ASP A 4 -14.42 18.35 -0.37
CA ASP A 4 -14.99 17.33 0.52
C ASP A 4 -15.14 17.78 1.99
N GLY A 5 -14.98 19.09 2.25
CA GLY A 5 -15.13 19.70 3.58
C GLY A 5 -13.92 19.58 4.50
N ARG A 6 -12.84 18.89 4.09
CA ARG A 6 -11.59 18.87 4.87
C ARG A 6 -10.95 20.26 4.95
N LYS A 7 -10.33 20.53 6.10
CA LYS A 7 -9.59 21.77 6.36
C LYS A 7 -8.11 21.43 6.48
N LEU A 8 -7.30 22.07 5.64
CA LEU A 8 -5.85 22.01 5.73
C LEU A 8 -5.37 23.13 6.66
N CYS A 9 -4.50 22.80 7.62
CA CYS A 9 -3.71 23.83 8.28
C CYS A 9 -2.64 24.36 7.31
N MET A 10 -2.05 25.51 7.63
CA MET A 10 -1.03 26.13 6.76
C MET A 10 0.16 25.20 6.50
N GLU A 11 0.59 24.43 7.50
CA GLU A 11 1.74 23.53 7.38
C GLU A 11 1.43 22.29 6.53
N CYS A 12 0.19 21.77 6.60
CA CYS A 12 -0.27 20.70 5.72
C CYS A 12 -0.49 21.18 4.28
N LEU A 13 -0.86 22.44 4.08
CA LEU A 13 -1.09 23.01 2.75
C LEU A 13 0.19 23.01 1.92
N ASP A 14 1.33 23.36 2.53
CA ASP A 14 2.61 23.43 1.82
C ASP A 14 3.11 22.06 1.32
N SER A 15 2.68 20.97 1.97
CA SER A 15 3.06 19.59 1.65
C SER A 15 1.93 18.76 1.03
N ALA A 16 0.75 19.36 0.85
CA ALA A 16 -0.41 18.66 0.30
C ALA A 16 -0.21 18.37 -1.19
N ILE A 17 -0.49 17.14 -1.59
CA ILE A 17 -0.47 16.75 -3.01
C ILE A 17 -1.87 16.92 -3.58
N MET A 18 -2.03 17.84 -4.51
CA MET A 18 -3.34 18.28 -5.01
C MET A 18 -3.75 17.55 -6.28
N ASP A 19 -2.80 17.10 -7.10
CA ASP A 19 -3.08 16.40 -8.35
C ASP A 19 -2.09 15.26 -8.66
N SER A 20 -2.41 14.48 -9.69
CA SER A 20 -1.65 13.29 -10.06
C SER A 20 -0.27 13.60 -10.65
N ASN A 21 -0.03 14.83 -11.15
CA ASN A 21 1.29 15.25 -11.63
C ASN A 21 2.21 15.56 -10.46
N GLU A 22 1.71 16.28 -9.45
CA GLU A 22 2.44 16.52 -8.20
C GLU A 22 2.78 15.22 -7.46
N CYS A 23 1.98 14.18 -7.66
CA CYS A 23 2.23 12.86 -7.06
C CYS A 23 3.29 12.03 -7.79
N GLN A 24 3.67 12.37 -9.03
CA GLN A 24 4.62 11.58 -9.82
C GLN A 24 5.99 11.39 -9.15
N PRO A 25 6.64 12.43 -8.58
CA PRO A 25 7.93 12.25 -7.90
C PRO A 25 7.82 11.29 -6.71
N LEU A 26 6.70 11.33 -5.98
CA LEU A 26 6.44 10.41 -4.88
C LEU A 26 6.19 8.98 -5.38
N TYR A 27 5.50 8.82 -6.52
CA TYR A 27 5.30 7.50 -7.12
C TYR A 27 6.63 6.86 -7.52
N ILE A 28 7.55 7.63 -8.11
CA ILE A 28 8.90 7.17 -8.46
C ILE A 28 9.69 6.79 -7.19
N ASP A 29 9.68 7.64 -6.15
CA ASP A 29 10.32 7.38 -4.84
C ASP A 29 9.83 6.06 -4.22
N ILE A 30 8.53 5.75 -4.34
CA ILE A 30 7.96 4.47 -3.89
C ILE A 30 8.44 3.32 -4.79
N GLN A 31 8.46 3.48 -6.11
CA GLN A 31 8.97 2.43 -7.01
C GLN A 31 10.44 2.09 -6.71
N GLU A 32 11.27 3.10 -6.49
CA GLU A 32 12.68 2.95 -6.11
C GLU A 32 12.82 2.28 -4.73
N PHE A 33 11.98 2.63 -3.77
CA PHE A 33 11.93 1.95 -2.47
C PHE A 33 11.64 0.45 -2.62
N TYR A 34 10.64 0.07 -3.41
CA TYR A 34 10.32 -1.33 -3.68
C TYR A 34 11.43 -2.05 -4.45
N GLU A 35 12.03 -1.39 -5.44
CA GLU A 35 13.17 -1.95 -6.20
C GLU A 35 14.38 -2.17 -5.27
N GLY A 36 14.66 -1.25 -4.35
CA GLY A 36 15.71 -1.39 -3.33
C GLY A 36 15.50 -2.55 -2.36
N LEU A 37 14.27 -3.04 -2.21
CA LEU A 37 13.91 -4.23 -1.45
C LEU A 37 13.92 -5.52 -2.29
N ASN A 38 14.34 -5.45 -3.56
CA ASN A 38 14.21 -6.51 -4.57
C ASN A 38 12.75 -6.93 -4.83
N MET A 39 11.82 -5.98 -4.70
CA MET A 39 10.38 -6.18 -4.87
C MET A 39 9.82 -5.31 -6.00
N ARG A 40 10.54 -5.25 -7.13
CA ARG A 40 10.14 -4.45 -8.28
C ARG A 40 8.73 -4.82 -8.76
N VAL A 41 7.87 -3.81 -8.89
CA VAL A 41 6.54 -3.93 -9.49
C VAL A 41 6.69 -3.75 -11.01
N GLU A 42 6.59 -4.85 -11.76
CA GLU A 42 6.86 -4.85 -13.21
C GLU A 42 5.76 -4.15 -14.02
N GLN A 43 4.50 -4.27 -13.58
CA GLN A 43 3.38 -3.61 -14.22
C GLN A 43 3.43 -2.11 -13.93
N LYS A 44 3.22 -1.29 -14.97
CA LYS A 44 2.95 0.15 -14.77
C LYS A 44 1.52 0.31 -14.27
N VAL A 45 1.38 0.48 -12.96
CA VAL A 45 0.07 0.68 -12.32
C VAL A 45 -0.29 2.17 -12.35
N PRO A 46 -1.39 2.59 -13.00
CA PRO A 46 -1.86 3.97 -12.96
C PRO A 46 -2.13 4.45 -11.52
N LEU A 47 -1.63 5.65 -11.18
CA LEU A 47 -1.92 6.31 -9.92
C LEU A 47 -2.88 7.48 -10.15
N LEU A 48 -4.01 7.50 -9.45
CA LEU A 48 -5.02 8.55 -9.58
C LEU A 48 -5.32 9.17 -8.21
N LEU A 49 -5.17 10.49 -8.12
CA LEU A 49 -5.70 11.25 -6.97
C LEU A 49 -7.17 11.56 -7.19
N VAL A 50 -8.00 11.19 -6.21
CA VAL A 50 -9.46 11.24 -6.32
C VAL A 50 -10.10 11.89 -5.10
N GLU A 51 -11.32 12.37 -5.26
CA GLU A 51 -12.14 12.87 -4.15
C GLU A 51 -12.69 11.73 -3.30
N ARG A 52 -13.11 12.04 -2.05
CA ARG A 52 -13.66 11.05 -1.11
C ARG A 52 -14.85 10.30 -1.70
N GLN A 53 -15.71 10.98 -2.46
CA GLN A 53 -16.88 10.35 -3.08
C GLN A 53 -16.47 9.27 -4.08
N ALA A 54 -15.58 9.59 -5.01
CA ALA A 54 -15.09 8.64 -6.01
C ALA A 54 -14.36 7.44 -5.37
N LEU A 55 -13.61 7.67 -4.29
CA LEU A 55 -12.96 6.59 -3.54
C LEU A 55 -13.98 5.66 -2.87
N ASN A 56 -15.02 6.22 -2.26
CA ASN A 56 -16.11 5.44 -1.66
C ASN A 56 -16.90 4.63 -2.71
N GLU A 57 -17.19 5.23 -3.86
CA GLU A 57 -17.86 4.55 -4.96
C GLU A 57 -17.01 3.38 -5.49
N ALA A 58 -15.69 3.56 -5.65
CA ALA A 58 -14.78 2.50 -6.08
C ALA A 58 -14.70 1.36 -5.06
N MET A 59 -14.69 1.66 -3.76
CA MET A 59 -14.74 0.64 -2.70
C MET A 59 -16.03 -0.19 -2.75
N ASP A 60 -17.17 0.42 -3.06
CA ASP A 60 -18.44 -0.29 -3.14
C ASP A 60 -18.47 -1.30 -4.31
N VAL A 61 -17.72 -1.04 -5.37
CA VAL A 61 -17.56 -1.94 -6.53
C VAL A 61 -16.61 -3.09 -6.23
N GLU A 62 -15.53 -2.85 -5.48
CA GLU A 62 -14.53 -3.85 -5.04
C GLU A 62 -15.04 -4.77 -3.91
N LYS A 63 -16.36 -4.86 -3.66
CA LYS A 63 -16.97 -5.66 -2.58
C LYS A 63 -16.84 -7.18 -2.78
N TYR A 64 -15.61 -7.66 -2.62
CA TYR A 64 -15.21 -8.89 -1.95
C TYR A 64 -14.25 -8.65 -0.76
N GLY A 65 -13.97 -7.40 -0.38
CA GLY A 65 -13.21 -7.04 0.82
C GLY A 65 -14.04 -6.17 1.78
N HIS A 66 -14.35 -6.69 2.97
CA HIS A 66 -15.02 -5.92 4.04
C HIS A 66 -14.04 -4.94 4.70
N HIS A 67 -13.78 -3.79 4.08
CA HIS A 67 -13.06 -2.68 4.69
C HIS A 67 -14.04 -1.80 5.46
N HIS A 68 -14.13 -1.98 6.78
CA HIS A 68 -14.84 -1.06 7.65
C HIS A 68 -13.85 -0.31 8.54
N VAL A 69 -13.05 0.57 7.93
CA VAL A 69 -12.23 1.58 8.61
C VAL A 69 -12.94 2.95 8.47
N PRO A 70 -12.90 3.87 9.46
CA PRO A 70 -13.70 5.10 9.42
C PRO A 70 -13.36 6.10 8.30
N GLU A 71 -12.33 5.86 7.49
CA GLU A 71 -12.05 6.64 6.29
C GLU A 71 -10.99 5.91 5.44
N THR A 72 -11.39 5.20 4.41
CA THR A 72 -10.44 4.69 3.41
C THR A 72 -9.83 5.88 2.68
N ARG A 73 -8.50 5.88 2.55
CA ARG A 73 -7.74 6.99 1.94
C ARG A 73 -6.91 6.55 0.73
N GLY A 74 -6.85 5.26 0.46
CA GLY A 74 -6.26 4.65 -0.72
C GLY A 74 -7.01 3.37 -1.11
N LEU A 75 -6.92 2.96 -2.36
CA LEU A 75 -7.52 1.72 -2.85
C LEU A 75 -6.74 1.17 -4.04
N CYS A 76 -6.30 -0.07 -3.94
CA CYS A 76 -5.74 -0.85 -5.04
C CYS A 76 -6.83 -1.62 -5.79
N LEU A 77 -7.08 -1.25 -7.05
CA LEU A 77 -8.06 -1.89 -7.94
C LEU A 77 -7.42 -3.02 -8.74
N SER A 78 -8.13 -4.13 -8.93
CA SER A 78 -7.64 -5.24 -9.74
C SER A 78 -8.74 -5.99 -10.47
N GLU A 79 -8.46 -6.36 -11.71
CA GLU A 79 -9.33 -7.23 -12.50
C GLU A 79 -8.82 -8.66 -12.49
N GLU A 80 -9.74 -9.61 -12.34
CA GLU A 80 -9.39 -11.00 -12.21
C GLU A 80 -10.04 -11.85 -13.32
N GLN A 81 -9.28 -12.10 -14.38
CA GLN A 81 -9.76 -12.89 -15.52
C GLN A 81 -9.57 -14.38 -15.26
N THR A 82 -10.65 -15.13 -15.44
CA THR A 82 -10.70 -16.57 -15.16
C THR A 82 -11.01 -17.32 -16.45
N VAL A 83 -9.99 -17.81 -17.16
CA VAL A 83 -10.20 -18.53 -18.43
C VAL A 83 -10.50 -20.00 -18.13
N SER A 84 -11.77 -20.40 -18.31
CA SER A 84 -12.17 -21.80 -18.29
C SER A 84 -12.02 -22.40 -19.68
N THR A 85 -11.15 -23.38 -19.83
CA THR A 85 -11.14 -24.25 -21.01
C THR A 85 -12.22 -25.31 -20.83
N SER A 86 -13.46 -24.98 -21.19
CA SER A 86 -14.52 -25.98 -21.33
C SER A 86 -14.24 -26.84 -22.57
N GLY A 87 -13.93 -28.12 -22.34
CA GLY A 87 -13.85 -29.11 -23.43
C GLY A 87 -15.20 -29.28 -24.11
N ASN A 88 -15.21 -29.33 -25.45
CA ASN A 88 -16.42 -29.57 -26.26
C ASN A 88 -17.16 -30.86 -25.80
N PRO A 89 -18.51 -30.89 -25.75
CA PRO A 89 -19.27 -32.05 -25.23
C PRO A 89 -19.34 -33.29 -26.13
N ALA A 90 -18.48 -33.43 -27.14
CA ALA A 90 -18.69 -34.41 -28.22
C ALA A 90 -17.81 -35.67 -28.18
N ILE A 91 -16.92 -35.84 -27.19
CA ILE A 91 -16.08 -37.05 -27.10
C ILE A 91 -15.99 -37.50 -25.64
N ASP A 92 -16.45 -38.74 -25.41
CA ASP A 92 -16.35 -39.51 -24.17
C ASP A 92 -14.88 -39.72 -23.78
N MET A 93 -14.32 -38.75 -23.06
CA MET A 93 -13.06 -38.87 -22.35
C MET A 93 -13.19 -38.14 -21.02
N ARG A 94 -12.78 -38.81 -19.95
CA ARG A 94 -12.63 -38.27 -18.60
C ARG A 94 -11.80 -36.99 -18.62
N ALA A 95 -12.46 -35.84 -18.82
CA ALA A 95 -11.83 -34.54 -18.76
C ALA A 95 -11.79 -34.12 -17.28
N GLU A 96 -10.67 -34.38 -16.62
CA GLU A 96 -10.32 -33.69 -15.38
C GLU A 96 -10.44 -32.18 -15.63
N PRO A 97 -11.23 -31.42 -14.85
CA PRO A 97 -11.36 -29.99 -15.05
C PRO A 97 -9.99 -29.34 -14.79
N TYR A 98 -9.31 -28.97 -15.87
CA TYR A 98 -8.02 -28.29 -15.79
C TYR A 98 -8.22 -26.90 -15.16
N ARG A 99 -7.38 -26.56 -14.18
CA ARG A 99 -7.52 -25.37 -13.34
C ARG A 99 -7.43 -24.09 -14.17
N LEU A 100 -8.34 -23.19 -13.86
CA LEU A 100 -8.45 -21.82 -14.37
C LEU A 100 -7.13 -21.07 -14.09
N THR A 101 -6.36 -20.72 -15.12
CA THR A 101 -5.26 -19.77 -14.96
C THR A 101 -5.89 -18.41 -14.75
N ARG A 102 -5.93 -17.97 -13.49
CA ARG A 102 -6.44 -16.65 -13.11
C ARG A 102 -5.31 -15.63 -13.25
N HIS A 103 -5.45 -14.71 -14.20
CA HIS A 103 -4.56 -13.56 -14.34
C HIS A 103 -5.18 -12.41 -13.54
N CYS A 104 -4.43 -11.90 -12.56
CA CYS A 104 -4.80 -10.71 -11.81
C CYS A 104 -3.97 -9.56 -12.36
N GLU A 105 -4.65 -8.57 -12.95
CA GLU A 105 -4.02 -7.32 -13.39
C GLU A 105 -4.43 -6.21 -12.43
N VAL A 106 -3.45 -5.47 -11.92
CA VAL A 106 -3.74 -4.28 -11.11
C VAL A 106 -4.07 -3.15 -12.06
N THR A 107 -5.28 -2.61 -11.97
CA THR A 107 -5.80 -1.65 -12.95
C THR A 107 -5.49 -0.22 -12.57
N ALA A 108 -5.52 0.12 -11.27
CA ALA A 108 -5.12 1.43 -10.76
C ALA A 108 -4.90 1.39 -9.24
N ILE A 109 -4.14 2.36 -8.73
CA ILE A 109 -4.13 2.75 -7.33
C ILE A 109 -4.81 4.11 -7.23
N LEU A 110 -5.83 4.21 -6.39
CA LEU A 110 -6.53 5.45 -6.07
C LEU A 110 -6.03 5.97 -4.73
N ILE A 111 -5.81 7.28 -4.59
CA ILE A 111 -5.50 7.91 -3.30
C ILE A 111 -6.34 9.19 -3.15
N LEU A 112 -6.81 9.44 -1.93
CA LEU A 112 -7.51 10.69 -1.60
C LEU A 112 -6.58 11.91 -1.79
N TYR A 113 -6.98 12.85 -2.62
CA TYR A 113 -6.19 14.08 -2.88
C TYR A 113 -6.08 15.01 -1.65
N GLY A 114 -5.15 15.95 -1.69
CA GLY A 114 -4.98 16.98 -0.66
C GLY A 114 -4.46 16.45 0.67
N LEU A 115 -3.80 15.28 0.68
CA LEU A 115 -3.11 14.74 1.85
C LEU A 115 -1.63 15.20 1.84
N PRO A 116 -1.02 15.41 3.02
CA PRO A 116 0.41 15.71 3.12
C PRO A 116 1.28 14.63 2.47
N ARG A 117 2.41 15.01 1.83
CA ARG A 117 3.33 14.11 1.11
C ARG A 117 3.62 12.81 1.86
N LEU A 118 3.99 12.88 3.14
CA LEU A 118 4.34 11.69 3.93
C LEU A 118 3.14 10.77 4.18
N LEU A 119 1.94 11.32 4.34
CA LEU A 119 0.72 10.51 4.47
C LEU A 119 0.34 9.86 3.14
N THR A 120 0.38 10.64 2.05
CA THR A 120 0.15 10.12 0.69
C THR A 120 1.14 9.01 0.37
N GLY A 121 2.41 9.18 0.73
CA GLY A 121 3.46 8.20 0.49
C GLY A 121 3.30 6.94 1.32
N SER A 122 2.92 7.04 2.59
CA SER A 122 2.64 5.85 3.41
C SER A 122 1.43 5.07 2.89
N ILE A 123 0.38 5.76 2.43
CA ILE A 123 -0.79 5.12 1.80
C ILE A 123 -0.36 4.47 0.48
N LEU A 124 0.41 5.16 -0.35
CA LEU A 124 0.88 4.60 -1.62
C LEU A 124 1.78 3.38 -1.41
N ALA A 125 2.67 3.41 -0.42
CA ALA A 125 3.49 2.25 -0.04
C ALA A 125 2.61 1.07 0.38
N HIS A 126 1.54 1.33 1.13
CA HIS A 126 0.56 0.32 1.53
C HIS A 126 -0.17 -0.29 0.31
N GLU A 127 -0.78 0.54 -0.54
CA GLU A 127 -1.52 0.08 -1.72
C GLU A 127 -0.62 -0.62 -2.76
N MET A 128 0.63 -0.17 -2.88
CA MET A 128 1.63 -0.82 -3.72
C MET A 128 1.96 -2.24 -3.23
N MET A 129 1.86 -2.49 -1.92
CA MET A 129 2.07 -3.83 -1.38
C MET A 129 0.93 -4.77 -1.79
N HIS A 130 -0.33 -4.32 -1.73
CA HIS A 130 -1.45 -5.07 -2.29
C HIS A 130 -1.23 -5.39 -3.77
N ALA A 131 -0.82 -4.38 -4.56
CA ALA A 131 -0.52 -4.58 -5.98
C ALA A 131 0.57 -5.64 -6.18
N TRP A 132 1.68 -5.55 -5.43
CA TRP A 132 2.79 -6.49 -5.53
C TRP A 132 2.37 -7.92 -5.16
N LEU A 133 1.64 -8.10 -4.06
CA LEU A 133 1.13 -9.42 -3.64
C LEU A 133 0.26 -10.05 -4.74
N ARG A 134 -0.67 -9.28 -5.30
CA ARG A 134 -1.58 -9.74 -6.38
C ARG A 134 -0.80 -10.15 -7.63
N LEU A 135 0.16 -9.33 -8.07
CA LEU A 135 0.97 -9.61 -9.26
C LEU A 135 1.92 -10.80 -9.07
N ARG A 136 2.38 -11.05 -7.85
CA ARG A 136 3.19 -12.24 -7.51
C ARG A 136 2.35 -13.50 -7.29
N GLY A 137 1.03 -13.39 -7.34
CA GLY A 137 0.11 -14.52 -7.25
C GLY A 137 -0.11 -15.04 -5.83
N TYR A 138 0.06 -14.18 -4.81
CA TYR A 138 -0.42 -14.47 -3.46
C TYR A 138 -1.94 -14.59 -3.49
N ARG A 139 -2.49 -15.68 -2.97
CA ARG A 139 -3.93 -15.98 -3.04
C ARG A 139 -4.48 -16.20 -1.65
N THR A 140 -5.72 -15.73 -1.44
CA THR A 140 -6.56 -16.10 -0.28
C THR A 140 -5.86 -15.91 1.07
N LEU A 141 -5.14 -14.78 1.22
CA LEU A 141 -4.59 -14.40 2.52
C LEU A 141 -5.73 -13.98 3.44
N SER A 142 -5.60 -14.27 4.72
CA SER A 142 -6.50 -13.67 5.70
C SER A 142 -6.23 -12.17 5.80
N GLN A 143 -7.27 -11.39 6.10
CA GLN A 143 -7.17 -9.93 6.10
C GLN A 143 -6.07 -9.42 7.04
N ASP A 144 -5.90 -10.04 8.21
CA ASP A 144 -4.85 -9.68 9.18
C ASP A 144 -3.43 -9.87 8.63
N VAL A 145 -3.21 -10.86 7.76
CA VAL A 145 -1.92 -11.12 7.13
C VAL A 145 -1.67 -10.14 5.98
N GLU A 146 -2.65 -9.98 5.10
CA GLU A 146 -2.55 -9.07 3.95
C GLU A 146 -2.40 -7.61 4.42
N GLU A 147 -3.32 -7.13 5.25
CA GLU A 147 -3.27 -5.77 5.77
C GLU A 147 -2.06 -5.55 6.69
N GLY A 148 -1.69 -6.59 7.44
CA GLY A 148 -0.53 -6.54 8.32
C GLY A 148 0.77 -6.29 7.58
N ILE A 149 1.04 -7.04 6.50
CA ILE A 149 2.26 -6.84 5.72
C ILE A 149 2.22 -5.53 4.92
N CYS A 150 1.04 -5.10 4.46
CA CYS A 150 0.88 -3.79 3.81
C CYS A 150 1.17 -2.63 4.78
N GLN A 151 0.74 -2.73 6.04
CA GLN A 151 1.12 -1.76 7.09
C GLN A 151 2.61 -1.78 7.42
N VAL A 152 3.25 -2.96 7.39
CA VAL A 152 4.72 -3.06 7.58
C VAL A 152 5.46 -2.30 6.48
N MET A 153 5.03 -2.42 5.21
CA MET A 153 5.66 -1.68 4.10
C MET A 153 5.48 -0.17 4.23
N ALA A 154 4.30 0.29 4.64
CA ALA A 154 4.04 1.70 4.92
C ALA A 154 4.94 2.24 6.05
N HIS A 155 5.09 1.47 7.13
CA HIS A 155 5.96 1.80 8.25
C HIS A 155 7.44 1.87 7.84
N MET A 156 7.93 0.86 7.10
CA MET A 156 9.31 0.82 6.61
C MET A 156 9.65 2.00 5.68
N TRP A 157 8.72 2.39 4.81
CA TRP A 157 8.92 3.58 3.97
C TRP A 157 8.96 4.86 4.83
N LEU A 158 8.07 5.02 5.81
CA LEU A 158 8.13 6.17 6.73
C LEU A 158 9.46 6.22 7.50
N GLU A 159 9.97 5.07 7.98
CA GLU A 159 11.28 4.98 8.62
C GLU A 159 12.40 5.50 7.69
N SER A 160 12.43 5.06 6.43
CA SER A 160 13.46 5.50 5.47
C SER A 160 13.40 7.00 5.17
N GLN A 161 12.20 7.58 5.09
CA GLN A 161 12.03 9.01 4.88
C GLN A 161 12.51 9.82 6.11
N ILE A 162 12.19 9.37 7.33
CA ILE A 162 12.63 10.02 8.58
C ILE A 162 14.15 9.99 8.72
N GLU A 163 14.78 8.86 8.36
CA GLU A 163 16.23 8.71 8.36
C GLU A 163 16.90 9.64 7.34
N SER A 164 16.36 9.72 6.12
CA SER A 164 16.81 10.63 5.06
C SER A 164 16.71 12.12 5.46
N LEU A 165 15.63 12.50 6.13
CA LEU A 165 15.49 13.86 6.68
C LEU A 165 16.52 14.13 7.81
N SER A 166 16.84 13.11 8.59
CA SER A 166 17.82 13.23 9.69
C SER A 166 19.25 13.38 9.18
N CYS A 167 19.63 12.69 8.11
CA CYS A 167 20.98 12.81 7.53
C CYS A 167 21.20 14.17 6.83
N ARG A 168 20.17 14.73 6.17
CA ARG A 168 20.23 16.07 5.56
C ARG A 168 20.47 17.19 6.56
N ASN A 169 20.03 17.01 7.81
CA ASN A 169 20.25 17.98 8.89
C ASN A 169 21.67 17.95 9.47
N ASN A 170 22.39 16.82 9.37
CA ASN A 170 23.76 16.68 9.87
C ASN A 170 24.82 17.14 8.84
N SER A 171 24.48 17.15 7.55
CA SER A 171 25.38 17.58 6.47
C SER A 171 25.35 19.10 6.22
N GLY A 172 25.67 19.90 7.25
CA GLY A 172 26.23 21.27 7.14
C GLY A 172 25.46 22.37 6.36
N SER A 173 24.30 22.10 5.78
CA SER A 173 23.50 23.15 5.14
C SER A 173 22.73 23.91 6.21
N ASN A 174 23.15 25.15 6.44
CA ASN A 174 22.60 26.10 7.41
C ASN A 174 21.17 26.56 7.09
N SER A 175 20.42 25.79 6.30
CA SER A 175 19.00 25.98 6.05
C SER A 175 18.22 25.20 7.11
N SER A 176 18.22 25.71 8.34
CA SER A 176 17.17 25.45 9.33
C SER A 176 15.84 25.98 8.77
N SER A 177 15.33 25.35 7.72
CA SER A 177 13.98 25.57 7.29
C SER A 177 13.10 24.88 8.34
N ASN A 178 12.19 25.63 8.95
CA ASN A 178 11.15 25.12 9.85
C ASN A 178 10.45 23.86 9.29
N TYR A 179 10.46 23.76 7.95
CA TYR A 179 9.95 22.67 7.12
C TYR A 179 10.55 21.29 7.44
N GLY A 180 11.88 21.15 7.48
CA GLY A 180 12.51 19.84 7.72
C GLY A 180 12.25 19.28 9.13
N GLY A 181 12.09 20.17 10.11
CA GLY A 181 11.69 19.80 11.47
C GLY A 181 10.22 19.41 11.58
N TYR A 182 9.33 20.09 10.83
CA TYR A 182 7.91 19.75 10.76
C TYR A 182 7.67 18.40 10.06
N GLU A 183 8.24 18.19 8.86
CA GLU A 183 8.08 16.93 8.13
C GLU A 183 8.55 15.73 8.94
N ARG A 184 9.67 15.85 9.67
CA ARG A 184 10.13 14.79 10.56
C ARG A 184 9.10 14.46 11.65
N LYS A 185 8.59 15.49 12.35
CA LYS A 185 7.55 15.30 13.39
C LYS A 185 6.29 14.68 12.82
N LEU A 186 5.90 15.08 11.61
CA LEU A 186 4.75 14.55 10.91
C LEU A 186 4.96 13.07 10.53
N GLY A 187 6.16 12.71 10.05
CA GLY A 187 6.54 11.31 9.81
C GLY A 187 6.50 10.47 11.08
N ASP A 188 7.09 10.96 12.18
CA ASP A 188 7.06 10.29 13.48
C ASP A 188 5.62 10.12 14.00
N PHE A 189 4.75 11.10 13.75
CA PHE A 189 3.32 11.02 14.08
C PHE A 189 2.61 9.91 13.31
N PHE A 190 2.75 9.83 11.99
CA PHE A 190 2.12 8.75 11.20
C PHE A 190 2.69 7.38 11.53
N LYS A 191 4.00 7.29 11.76
CA LYS A 191 4.65 6.06 12.23
C LYS A 191 4.03 5.58 13.54
N HIS A 192 3.85 6.50 14.49
CA HIS A 192 3.21 6.18 15.76
C HIS A 192 1.74 5.76 15.61
N GLN A 193 1.00 6.35 14.66
CA GLN A 193 -0.38 5.93 14.38
C GLN A 193 -0.46 4.46 13.95
N ILE A 194 0.47 3.99 13.10
CA ILE A 194 0.53 2.58 12.68
C ILE A 194 0.88 1.69 13.89
N GLU A 195 1.87 2.08 14.68
CA GLU A 195 2.33 1.29 15.83
C GLU A 195 1.28 1.17 16.94
N SER A 196 0.52 2.24 17.18
CA SER A 196 -0.48 2.33 18.24
C SER A 196 -1.88 1.89 17.81
N ASP A 197 -2.08 1.49 16.55
CA ASP A 197 -3.38 1.03 16.07
C ASP A 197 -3.86 -0.18 16.89
N THR A 198 -5.06 -0.05 17.45
CA THR A 198 -5.70 -1.08 18.28
C THR A 198 -6.62 -1.98 17.47
N SER A 199 -6.79 -1.71 16.18
CA SER A 199 -7.63 -2.50 15.30
C SER A 199 -7.14 -3.96 15.21
N PRO A 200 -8.05 -4.93 15.18
CA PRO A 200 -7.68 -6.33 15.19
C PRO A 200 -7.03 -6.78 13.87
N VAL A 201 -7.38 -6.14 12.75
CA VAL A 201 -6.85 -6.48 11.42
C VAL A 201 -5.57 -5.71 11.16
N TYR A 202 -5.63 -4.37 11.12
CA TYR A 202 -4.48 -3.54 10.76
C TYR A 202 -3.45 -3.49 11.90
N GLY A 203 -3.89 -3.21 13.14
CA GLY A 203 -3.01 -3.06 14.28
C GLY A 203 -2.33 -4.37 14.71
N ASN A 204 -3.10 -5.44 14.95
CA ASN A 204 -2.50 -6.73 15.31
C ASN A 204 -1.74 -7.35 14.13
N GLY A 205 -2.27 -7.23 12.91
CA GLY A 205 -1.60 -7.68 11.70
C GLY A 205 -0.24 -7.02 11.52
N TYR A 206 -0.17 -5.69 11.69
CA TYR A 206 1.09 -4.95 11.67
C TYR A 206 2.07 -5.48 12.73
N ARG A 207 1.62 -5.66 13.98
CA ARG A 207 2.49 -6.16 15.07
C ARG A 207 3.04 -7.55 14.77
N ALA A 208 2.20 -8.45 14.27
CA ALA A 208 2.60 -9.81 13.88
C ALA A 208 3.59 -9.77 12.70
N GLY A 209 3.27 -8.99 11.65
CA GLY A 209 4.12 -8.81 10.48
C GLY A 209 5.47 -8.19 10.81
N LYS A 210 5.50 -7.10 11.60
CA LYS A 210 6.76 -6.46 12.02
C LYS A 210 7.61 -7.42 12.83
N MET A 211 7.02 -8.21 13.74
CA MET A 211 7.74 -9.23 14.49
C MET A 211 8.34 -10.30 13.58
N ALA A 212 7.57 -10.79 12.59
CA ALA A 212 8.04 -11.76 11.61
C ALA A 212 9.21 -11.19 10.77
N VAL A 213 9.06 -9.97 10.25
CA VAL A 213 10.10 -9.31 9.45
C VAL A 213 11.37 -9.05 10.26
N LEU A 214 11.25 -8.65 11.53
CA LEU A 214 12.40 -8.47 12.42
C LEU A 214 13.15 -9.78 12.69
N LYS A 215 12.44 -10.91 12.78
CA LYS A 215 13.02 -12.21 13.11
C LYS A 215 13.57 -12.95 11.89
N TYR A 216 12.88 -12.87 10.76
CA TYR A 216 13.14 -13.69 9.58
C TYR A 216 13.54 -12.88 8.33
N GLY A 217 13.56 -11.56 8.43
CA GLY A 217 13.72 -10.67 7.28
C GLY A 217 12.45 -10.57 6.43
N LEU A 218 12.39 -9.53 5.59
CA LEU A 218 11.22 -9.27 4.73
C LEU A 218 11.01 -10.41 3.73
N GLN A 219 12.06 -10.79 2.99
CA GLN A 219 11.97 -11.83 1.96
C GLN A 219 11.57 -13.19 2.55
N GLY A 220 12.20 -13.63 3.65
CA GLY A 220 11.82 -14.88 4.31
C GLY A 220 10.38 -14.88 4.84
N THR A 221 9.91 -13.72 5.33
CA THR A 221 8.52 -13.55 5.75
C THR A 221 7.56 -13.68 4.57
N LEU A 222 7.86 -13.03 3.44
CA LEU A 222 7.03 -13.07 2.23
C LEU A 222 7.01 -14.47 1.61
N GLU A 223 8.15 -15.16 1.54
CA GLU A 223 8.21 -16.56 1.08
C GLU A 223 7.33 -17.46 1.94
N HIS A 224 7.40 -17.33 3.26
CA HIS A 224 6.56 -18.09 4.17
C HIS A 224 5.07 -17.80 3.96
N ILE A 225 4.67 -16.52 3.90
CA ILE A 225 3.29 -16.11 3.61
C ILE A 225 2.83 -16.71 2.28
N GLY A 226 3.68 -16.74 1.26
CA GLY A 226 3.35 -17.30 -0.05
C GLY A 226 3.09 -18.81 -0.01
N MET A 227 3.76 -19.53 0.89
CA MET A 227 3.58 -20.98 1.06
C MET A 227 2.41 -21.35 1.99
N THR A 228 2.21 -20.60 3.07
CA THR A 228 1.31 -21.00 4.17
C THR A 228 0.07 -20.12 4.29
N GLY A 229 0.11 -18.91 3.74
CA GLY A 229 -0.93 -17.89 3.90
C GLY A 229 -0.92 -17.18 5.26
N THR A 230 0.06 -17.45 6.12
CA THR A 230 0.15 -16.88 7.49
C THR A 230 1.50 -16.24 7.76
N PHE A 231 1.62 -15.45 8.83
CA PHE A 231 2.95 -15.00 9.29
C PHE A 231 3.75 -16.16 9.90
N PRO A 232 5.09 -16.18 9.75
CA PRO A 232 5.95 -17.10 10.48
C PRO A 232 6.10 -16.68 11.96
N TYR A 233 6.04 -17.65 12.87
CA TYR A 233 6.18 -17.46 14.32
C TYR A 233 7.52 -17.97 14.85
#